data_AF-A0A1Q3BA98-F1
#
_entry.id   AF-A0A1Q3BA98-F1
#
_cell.length_a   1.000
_cell.length_b   1.000
_cell.length_c   1.000
_cell.angle_alpha   90.00
_cell.angle_beta   90.00
_cell.angle_gamma   90.00
#
_symmetry.space_group_name_H-M   'P 1'
#
loop_
_entity.id
_entity.type
_entity.pdbx_description
1 polymer ?
#
loop_
_entity_poly.entity_id
_entity_poly.type
_entity_poly.pdbx_seq_one_letter_code
_entity_poly.pdbx_strand_id
1 'polypeptide(L)'
;MVLSKCNISIQILPWLQEIQWMTNHRRGNKLPQVFRKLALAATVYHVWLERNRKAFKNSFLPSASIVSKIQCDVASKMVGKEIILDRLDEHHHSLGINLGITFIV
;
A
#
# COMPACT_ATOMS: atom_id res chain seq x y z
N MET A 1 2.11 2.22 12.45
CA MET A 1 1.75 1.31 11.33
C MET A 1 1.66 2.15 10.05
N VAL A 2 2.17 1.68 8.91
CA VAL A 2 2.39 2.43 7.65
C VAL A 2 1.22 3.35 7.24
N LEU A 3 0.00 2.89 7.51
CA LEU A 3 -1.27 3.50 7.11
C LEU A 3 -1.55 4.88 7.75
N SER A 4 -1.01 5.16 8.96
CA SER A 4 -1.19 6.47 9.63
C SER A 4 -0.44 7.60 8.91
N LYS A 5 0.63 7.29 8.16
CA LYS A 5 1.37 8.28 7.35
C LYS A 5 0.67 8.64 6.04
N CYS A 6 -0.43 7.98 5.70
CA CYS A 6 -1.16 8.17 4.45
C CYS A 6 -2.39 9.09 4.61
N ASN A 7 -2.48 9.84 5.71
CA ASN A 7 -3.65 10.66 6.06
C ASN A 7 -4.98 9.88 6.10
N ILE A 8 -4.89 8.56 6.35
CA ILE A 8 -6.03 7.67 6.56
C ILE A 8 -6.19 7.59 8.08
N SER A 9 -7.27 8.17 8.62
CA SER A 9 -7.62 7.99 10.03
C SER A 9 -8.04 6.54 10.25
N ILE A 10 -7.12 5.72 10.75
CA ILE A 10 -7.43 4.34 11.13
C ILE A 10 -8.18 4.41 12.45
N GLN A 11 -9.52 4.40 12.39
CA GLN A 11 -10.27 3.94 13.55
C GLN A 11 -10.00 2.43 13.66
N ILE A 12 -9.60 1.98 14.85
CA ILE A 12 -9.37 0.56 15.12
C ILE A 12 -10.74 -0.12 15.09
N LEU A 13 -11.13 -0.61 13.92
CA LEU A 13 -12.35 -1.38 13.72
C LEU A 13 -12.04 -2.86 13.97
N PRO A 14 -13.01 -3.65 14.48
CA PRO A 14 -12.97 -5.10 14.38
C PRO A 14 -12.56 -5.54 12.96
N TRP A 15 -11.67 -6.54 12.85
CA TRP A 15 -11.11 -7.01 11.57
C TRP A 15 -12.16 -7.24 10.47
N LEU A 16 -13.33 -7.76 10.85
CA LEU A 16 -14.46 -7.96 9.93
C LEU A 16 -15.01 -6.65 9.36
N GLN A 17 -15.17 -5.62 10.21
CA GLN A 17 -15.62 -4.29 9.79
C GLN A 17 -14.58 -3.60 8.93
N GLU A 18 -13.28 -3.79 9.21
CA GLU A 18 -12.21 -3.24 8.37
C GLU A 18 -12.19 -3.91 6.98
N ILE A 19 -12.38 -5.24 6.90
CA ILE A 19 -12.56 -5.95 5.63
C ILE A 19 -13.81 -5.47 4.89
N GLN A 20 -14.94 -5.29 5.57
CA GLN A 20 -16.17 -4.79 4.94
C GLN A 20 -16.00 -3.35 4.42
N TRP A 21 -15.48 -2.44 5.24
CA TRP A 21 -15.18 -1.06 4.83
C TRP A 21 -14.27 -1.05 3.61
N MET A 22 -13.23 -1.87 3.63
CA MET A 22 -12.31 -2.03 2.52
C MET A 22 -12.97 -2.62 1.27
N THR A 23 -13.89 -3.56 1.42
CA THR A 23 -14.60 -4.17 0.27
C THR A 23 -15.50 -3.13 -0.39
N ASN A 24 -16.13 -2.29 0.41
CA ASN A 24 -16.99 -1.20 -0.04
C ASN A 24 -16.21 -0.04 -0.70
N HIS A 25 -15.00 0.27 -0.19
CA HIS A 25 -14.21 1.43 -0.63
C HIS A 25 -13.09 1.13 -1.63
N ARG A 26 -12.88 -0.15 -1.99
CA ARG A 26 -11.86 -0.57 -2.99
C ARG A 26 -12.40 -0.75 -4.41
N ARG A 27 -13.68 -0.47 -4.67
CA ARG A 27 -14.25 -0.63 -6.02
C ARG A 27 -13.73 0.48 -6.96
N GLY A 28 -13.01 0.06 -8.01
CA GLY A 28 -12.43 0.91 -9.05
C GLY A 28 -10.88 0.86 -9.14
N ASN A 29 -10.35 1.58 -10.13
CA ASN A 29 -8.93 1.59 -10.52
C ASN A 29 -8.26 2.96 -10.35
N LYS A 30 -8.89 3.90 -9.66
CA LYS A 30 -8.27 5.21 -9.38
C LYS A 30 -7.06 5.02 -8.45
N LEU A 31 -6.04 5.87 -8.57
CA LEU A 31 -4.81 5.79 -7.78
C LEU A 31 -5.04 5.60 -6.26
N PRO A 32 -5.95 6.32 -5.60
CA PRO A 32 -6.20 6.12 -4.16
C PRO A 32 -6.76 4.73 -3.82
N GLN A 33 -7.52 4.12 -4.73
CA GLN A 33 -8.10 2.79 -4.53
C GLN A 33 -7.07 1.69 -4.78
N VAL A 34 -6.22 1.88 -5.80
CA VAL A 34 -5.07 1.00 -6.08
C VAL A 34 -4.09 1.03 -4.92
N PHE A 35 -3.78 2.22 -4.39
CA PHE A 35 -2.94 2.37 -3.22
C PHE A 35 -3.48 1.60 -2.01
N ARG A 36 -4.77 1.78 -1.69
CA ARG A 36 -5.41 1.05 -0.58
C ARG A 36 -5.38 -0.47 -0.78
N LYS A 37 -5.56 -0.95 -2.02
CA LYS A 37 -5.43 -2.38 -2.36
C LYS A 37 -4.02 -2.89 -2.06
N LEU A 38 -3.01 -2.19 -2.56
CA LEU A 38 -1.60 -2.56 -2.38
C LEU A 38 -1.18 -2.50 -0.91
N ALA A 39 -1.52 -1.42 -0.20
CA ALA A 39 -1.18 -1.21 1.20
C ALA A 39 -1.70 -2.34 2.09
N LEU A 40 -2.95 -2.77 1.90
CA LEU A 40 -3.47 -3.90 2.67
C LEU A 40 -2.82 -5.22 2.29
N ALA A 41 -2.70 -5.51 0.98
CA ALA A 41 -2.10 -6.76 0.54
C ALA A 41 -0.67 -6.92 1.10
N ALA A 42 0.14 -5.87 1.01
CA ALA A 42 1.49 -5.84 1.60
C ALA A 42 1.45 -6.00 3.12
N THR A 43 0.54 -5.32 3.81
CA THR A 43 0.41 -5.42 5.29
C THR A 43 0.07 -6.85 5.72
N VAL A 44 -0.97 -7.46 5.12
CA VAL A 44 -1.37 -8.85 5.42
C VAL A 44 -0.25 -9.83 5.12
N TYR A 45 0.42 -9.65 3.97
CA TYR A 45 1.55 -10.49 3.59
C TYR A 45 2.70 -10.42 4.60
N HIS A 46 3.11 -9.22 5.00
CA HIS A 46 4.21 -9.03 5.94
C HIS A 46 3.85 -9.50 7.36
N VAL A 47 2.61 -9.32 7.82
CA VAL A 47 2.15 -9.87 9.10
C VAL A 47 2.18 -11.41 9.07
N TRP A 48 1.68 -12.01 8.00
CA TRP A 48 1.75 -13.47 7.81
C TRP A 48 3.20 -13.98 7.77
N LEU A 49 4.08 -13.27 7.04
CA LEU A 49 5.49 -13.62 6.92
C LEU A 49 6.20 -13.59 8.28
N GLU A 50 5.92 -12.59 9.11
CA GLU A 50 6.51 -12.48 10.45
C GLU A 50 5.96 -13.54 11.41
N ARG A 51 4.67 -13.88 11.32
CA ARG A 51 4.10 -15.01 12.07
C ARG A 51 4.82 -16.32 11.71
N ASN A 52 5.08 -16.57 10.44
CA ASN A 52 5.83 -17.74 9.99
C ASN A 52 7.29 -17.71 10.44
N ARG A 53 7.95 -16.55 10.34
CA ARG A 53 9.33 -16.39 10.83
C ARG A 53 9.44 -16.74 12.32
N LYS A 54 8.47 -16.30 13.13
CA LYS A 54 8.42 -16.64 14.55
C LYS A 54 8.19 -18.14 14.78
N ALA A 55 7.25 -18.75 14.04
CA ALA A 55 6.92 -20.16 14.18
C ALA A 55 8.04 -21.12 13.74
N PHE A 56 8.73 -20.80 12.64
CA PHE A 56 9.69 -21.73 12.00
C PHE A 56 11.15 -21.40 12.27
N LYS A 57 11.48 -20.14 12.57
CA LYS A 57 12.87 -19.67 12.75
C LYS A 57 13.11 -19.04 14.12
N ASN A 58 12.11 -19.05 15.01
CA ASN A 58 12.12 -18.41 16.33
C ASN A 58 12.76 -17.00 16.32
N SER A 59 12.53 -16.25 15.25
CA SER A 59 13.08 -14.91 15.05
C SER A 59 11.95 -13.95 14.71
N PHE A 60 12.17 -12.67 15.00
CA PHE A 60 11.21 -11.61 14.72
C PHE A 60 11.96 -10.37 14.26
N LEU A 61 11.34 -9.60 13.37
CA LEU A 61 11.84 -8.28 13.00
C LEU A 61 11.23 -7.21 13.93
N PRO A 62 11.95 -6.11 14.19
CA PRO A 62 11.38 -4.93 14.82
C PRO A 62 10.20 -4.40 14.01
N SER A 63 9.17 -3.90 14.70
CA SER A 63 7.96 -3.34 14.09
C SER A 63 8.27 -2.24 13.06
N ALA A 64 9.25 -1.38 13.34
CA ALA A 64 9.70 -0.33 12.43
C ALA A 64 10.26 -0.90 11.11
N SER A 65 11.03 -2.00 11.17
CA SER A 65 11.59 -2.66 9.99
C SER A 65 10.49 -3.27 9.12
N ILE A 66 9.47 -3.86 9.74
CA ILE A 66 8.31 -4.44 9.03
C ILE A 66 7.52 -3.34 8.33
N VAL A 67 7.26 -2.23 9.03
CA VAL A 67 6.57 -1.05 8.49
C VAL A 67 7.34 -0.48 7.30
N SER A 68 8.66 -0.32 7.40
CA SER A 68 9.49 0.15 6.29
C SER A 68 9.43 -0.80 5.09
N LYS A 69 9.47 -2.12 5.30
CA LYS A 69 9.33 -3.10 4.21
C LYS A 69 7.99 -3.01 3.50
N ILE A 70 6.89 -2.90 4.26
CA ILE A 70 5.55 -2.68 3.70
C ILE A 70 5.53 -1.40 2.86
N GLN A 71 6.12 -0.31 3.39
CA GLN A 71 6.23 0.98 2.70
C GLN A 71 6.94 0.85 1.34
N CYS A 72 8.11 0.21 1.33
CA CYS A 72 8.89 -0.02 0.12
C CYS A 72 8.14 -0.93 -0.87
N ASP A 73 7.51 -2.01 -0.39
CA ASP A 73 6.77 -2.93 -1.27
C ASP A 73 5.57 -2.24 -1.94
N VAL A 74 4.85 -1.40 -1.20
CA VAL A 74 3.73 -0.60 -1.72
C VAL A 74 4.23 0.45 -2.72
N ALA A 75 5.33 1.16 -2.41
CA ALA A 75 5.90 2.16 -3.29
C ALA A 75 6.36 1.53 -4.62
N SER A 76 7.12 0.45 -4.58
CA SER A 76 7.58 -0.26 -5.78
C SER A 76 6.43 -0.76 -6.66
N LYS A 77 5.37 -1.30 -6.03
CA LYS A 77 4.17 -1.74 -6.76
C LYS A 77 3.31 -0.58 -7.26
N MET A 78 3.31 0.56 -6.58
CA MET A 78 2.61 1.76 -7.04
C MET A 78 3.30 2.31 -8.29
N VAL A 79 4.62 2.50 -8.27
CA VAL A 79 5.39 2.98 -9.44
C VAL A 79 5.15 2.07 -10.64
N GLY A 80 5.22 0.75 -10.46
CA GLY A 80 4.93 -0.19 -11.54
C GLY A 80 3.50 -0.07 -12.10
N LYS A 81 2.51 0.21 -11.24
CA LYS A 81 1.11 0.38 -11.67
C LYS A 81 0.80 1.76 -12.23
N GLU A 82 1.45 2.81 -11.75
CA GLU A 82 1.35 4.17 -12.28
C GLU A 82 1.90 4.20 -13.71
N ILE A 83 3.07 3.61 -13.94
CA ILE A 83 3.63 3.41 -15.28
C ILE A 83 2.67 2.62 -16.21
N ILE A 84 1.93 1.65 -15.67
CA ILE A 84 0.95 0.87 -16.45
C ILE A 84 -0.33 1.69 -16.70
N LEU A 85 -0.81 2.44 -15.70
CA LEU A 85 -1.96 3.33 -15.81
C LEU A 85 -1.68 4.44 -16.81
N ASP A 86 -0.52 5.08 -16.74
CA ASP A 86 -0.07 6.14 -17.65
C ASP A 86 0.04 5.63 -19.09
N ARG A 87 0.57 4.41 -19.30
CA ARG A 87 0.55 3.73 -20.61
C ARG A 87 -0.85 3.35 -21.10
N LEU A 88 -1.79 3.08 -20.19
CA LEU A 88 -3.18 2.78 -20.55
C LEU A 88 -3.96 4.07 -20.86
N ASP A 89 -3.54 5.20 -20.28
CA ASP A 89 -4.13 6.54 -20.42
C ASP A 89 -3.50 7.35 -21.56
N GLU A 90 -2.75 6.73 -22.49
CA GLU A 90 -2.27 7.38 -23.74
C GLU A 90 -3.42 7.81 -24.70
N HIS A 91 -4.67 7.85 -24.23
CA HIS A 91 -5.75 8.59 -24.89
C HIS A 91 -6.16 9.90 -24.20
N HIS A 92 -5.65 10.22 -23.00
CA HIS A 92 -6.01 11.45 -22.28
C HIS A 92 -4.80 12.06 -21.56
N HIS A 93 -3.99 12.76 -22.35
CA HIS A 93 -2.87 13.58 -21.91
C HIS A 93 -3.31 14.67 -20.91
N SER A 94 -2.41 14.97 -19.96
CA SER A 94 -2.45 16.07 -18.96
C SER A 94 -3.02 15.72 -17.60
N LEU A 95 -2.15 15.35 -16.65
CA LEU A 95 -2.27 15.66 -15.20
C LEU A 95 -1.03 15.24 -14.35
N GLY A 96 0.12 14.96 -14.97
CA GLY A 96 1.34 14.48 -14.30
C GLY A 96 2.19 15.54 -13.57
N ILE A 97 1.67 16.72 -13.23
CA ILE A 97 2.50 17.84 -12.74
C ILE A 97 2.38 18.09 -11.22
N ASN A 98 1.38 17.54 -10.52
CA ASN A 98 1.10 17.97 -9.12
C ASN A 98 1.60 17.05 -7.99
N LEU A 99 2.34 15.96 -8.27
CA LEU A 99 2.77 15.03 -7.20
C LEU A 99 4.20 15.23 -6.67
N GLY A 100 4.87 16.34 -7.00
CA GLY A 100 6.04 16.82 -6.24
C GLY A 100 7.20 15.82 -6.16
N ILE A 101 7.38 14.97 -7.17
CA ILE A 101 8.58 14.14 -7.30
C ILE A 101 9.68 15.07 -7.82
N THR A 102 10.40 15.70 -6.90
CA THR A 102 11.63 16.42 -7.23
C THR A 102 12.62 15.42 -7.80
N PHE A 103 12.78 15.42 -9.12
CA PHE A 103 13.97 14.89 -9.78
C PHE A 103 15.17 15.67 -9.26
N ILE A 104 16.01 15.02 -8.45
CA ILE A 104 17.39 15.48 -8.24
C ILE A 104 18.23 14.74 -9.28
N VAL A 105 18.61 15.52 -10.30
CA VAL A 105 19.63 15.38 -11.36
C VAL A 105 19.96 13.97 -11.84
#